data_AF-A0A7R9S0K4-F1
#
_entry.id   AF-A0A7R9S0K4-F1
#
_cell.length_a   1.000
_cell.length_b   1.000
_cell.length_c   1.000
_cell.angle_alpha   90.00
_cell.angle_beta   90.00
_cell.angle_gamma   90.00
#
_symmetry.space_group_name_H-M   'P 1'
#
loop_
_entity.id
_entity.type
_entity.pdbx_description
1 polymer ?
#
loop_
_entity_poly.entity_id
_entity_poly.type
_entity_poly.pdbx_seq_one_letter_code
_entity_poly.pdbx_strand_id
1 'polypeptide(L)'
;NADVLEYSNSPQWQPLLFAISFLHITLLERRKYGALGWNIPYDFNQADYAASVQFLQNHLDDSDPKKGVSWMTICYMLGEIQYGGRVTDDFDHRLLKTYAEEWFNERLMSTDFRFHQEYTISPFRSQEGHLQHISTLPLTDSPQVFGLHSNADITHQINSIKIVFDTILNIQPKESAPTGVTRESEVQRLARDMINKLPQWFTDHEVKEALQVMGAILPMNLFPRQYLDTMQSRLG
;
A
#
# COMPACT_ATOMS: atom_id res chain seq x y z
N ASN A 1 -14.49 19.96 12.56
CA ASN A 1 -15.65 20.67 11.97
C ASN A 1 -16.91 20.16 12.63
N ALA A 2 -17.40 20.87 13.65
CA ALA A 2 -18.63 20.52 14.37
C ALA A 2 -19.82 20.41 13.40
N ASP A 3 -19.87 21.31 12.42
CA ASP A 3 -20.94 21.43 11.41
C ASP A 3 -21.14 20.16 10.58
N VAL A 4 -20.09 19.37 10.33
CA VAL A 4 -20.20 18.11 9.59
C VAL A 4 -20.81 17.01 10.48
N LEU A 5 -20.40 16.96 11.75
CA LEU A 5 -20.94 15.98 12.70
C LEU A 5 -22.44 16.21 12.97
N GLU A 6 -22.86 17.48 12.98
CA GLU A 6 -24.23 17.91 13.28
C GLU A 6 -25.10 18.08 12.02
N TYR A 7 -24.59 17.72 10.83
CA TYR A 7 -25.30 17.89 9.56
C TYR A 7 -26.70 17.24 9.54
N SER A 8 -26.80 16.01 10.05
CA SER A 8 -28.06 15.25 10.06
C SER A 8 -28.27 14.51 11.37
N ASN A 9 -29.50 14.54 11.85
CA ASN A 9 -29.95 13.77 13.03
C ASN A 9 -30.29 12.30 12.67
N SER A 10 -30.18 11.93 11.40
CA SER A 10 -30.39 10.57 10.94
C SER A 10 -29.52 9.58 11.73
N PRO A 11 -30.06 8.44 12.18
CA PRO A 11 -29.28 7.44 12.90
C PRO A 11 -28.15 6.82 12.06
N GLN A 12 -28.22 6.93 10.73
CA GLN A 12 -27.18 6.39 9.84
C GLN A 12 -26.02 7.37 9.60
N TRP A 13 -26.24 8.68 9.78
CA TRP A 13 -25.27 9.72 9.43
C TRP A 13 -23.92 9.55 10.15
N GLN A 14 -23.94 9.50 11.48
CA GLN A 14 -22.71 9.47 12.28
C GLN A 14 -21.93 8.16 12.13
N PRO A 15 -22.56 6.96 12.16
CA PRO A 15 -21.85 5.71 11.89
C PRO A 15 -21.19 5.68 10.50
N LEU A 16 -21.89 6.15 9.46
CA LEU A 16 -21.34 6.20 8.09
C LEU A 16 -20.21 7.22 7.97
N LEU A 17 -20.35 8.40 8.56
CA LEU A 17 -19.29 9.41 8.58
C LEU A 17 -18.03 8.89 9.29
N PHE A 18 -18.21 8.19 10.42
CA PHE A 18 -17.11 7.57 11.15
C PHE A 18 -16.44 6.48 10.31
N ALA A 19 -17.22 5.63 9.61
CA ALA A 19 -16.69 4.61 8.71
C ALA A 19 -15.93 5.19 7.51
N ILE A 20 -16.41 6.28 6.90
CA ILE A 20 -15.67 6.98 5.83
C ILE A 20 -14.37 7.57 6.37
N SER A 21 -14.39 8.12 7.58
CA SER A 21 -13.19 8.65 8.23
C SER A 21 -12.17 7.54 8.51
N PHE A 22 -12.64 6.41 9.02
CA PHE A 22 -11.80 5.24 9.29
C PHE A 22 -11.22 4.63 8.00
N LEU A 23 -12.02 4.58 6.93
CA LEU A 23 -11.55 4.18 5.60
C LEU A 23 -10.44 5.13 5.13
N HIS A 24 -10.69 6.43 5.14
CA HIS A 24 -9.71 7.44 4.71
C HIS A 24 -8.38 7.30 5.45
N ILE A 25 -8.42 7.21 6.78
CA ILE A 25 -7.22 7.04 7.61
C ILE A 25 -6.53 5.71 7.28
N THR A 26 -7.27 4.62 7.11
CA THR A 26 -6.66 3.33 6.74
C THR A 26 -5.92 3.41 5.41
N LEU A 27 -6.51 4.05 4.39
CA LEU A 27 -5.85 4.20 3.09
C LEU A 27 -4.55 5.02 3.18
N LEU A 28 -4.54 6.07 4.00
CA LEU A 28 -3.36 6.88 4.29
C LEU A 28 -2.28 6.11 5.07
N GLU A 29 -2.66 5.49 6.17
CA GLU A 29 -1.76 4.77 7.09
C GLU A 29 -1.08 3.58 6.40
N ARG A 30 -1.79 2.89 5.50
CA ARG A 30 -1.22 1.80 4.71
C ARG A 30 0.00 2.22 3.89
N ARG A 31 0.12 3.48 3.46
CA ARG A 31 1.31 3.96 2.72
C ARG A 31 2.61 3.80 3.49
N LYS A 32 2.57 3.83 4.84
CA LYS A 32 3.76 3.66 5.70
C LYS A 32 4.42 2.29 5.50
N TYR A 33 3.66 1.28 5.08
CA TYR A 33 4.14 -0.09 4.91
C TYR A 33 4.70 -0.39 3.50
N GLY A 34 4.88 0.63 2.66
CA GLY A 34 5.41 0.48 1.31
C GLY A 34 4.59 -0.52 0.48
N ALA A 35 5.27 -1.41 -0.24
CA ALA A 35 4.65 -2.43 -1.10
C ALA A 35 3.72 -3.41 -0.37
N LEU A 36 3.83 -3.57 0.95
CA LEU A 36 2.88 -4.37 1.74
C LEU A 36 1.55 -3.65 1.95
N GLY A 37 1.59 -2.30 1.96
CA GLY A 37 0.42 -1.46 2.08
C GLY A 37 -0.26 -1.22 0.73
N TRP A 38 0.51 -0.74 -0.23
CA TRP A 38 0.09 -0.45 -1.60
C TRP A 38 1.20 -0.80 -2.58
N ASN A 39 0.87 -1.41 -3.72
CA ASN A 39 1.85 -1.63 -4.79
C ASN A 39 2.36 -0.29 -5.35
N ILE A 40 1.48 0.71 -5.45
CA ILE A 40 1.81 2.07 -5.90
C ILE A 40 1.47 3.09 -4.80
N PRO A 41 2.35 4.06 -4.49
CA PRO A 41 2.15 4.98 -3.37
C PRO A 41 1.16 6.12 -3.69
N TYR A 42 -0.14 5.81 -3.76
CA TYR A 42 -1.21 6.79 -4.05
C TYR A 42 -1.28 7.92 -3.03
N ASP A 43 -1.51 9.14 -3.50
CA ASP A 43 -1.61 10.32 -2.65
C ASP A 43 -3.08 10.68 -2.38
N PHE A 44 -3.74 9.92 -1.50
CA PHE A 44 -5.07 10.29 -1.02
C PHE A 44 -4.98 11.58 -0.19
N ASN A 45 -5.97 12.46 -0.34
CA ASN A 45 -5.93 13.78 0.27
C ASN A 45 -7.28 14.23 0.81
N GLN A 46 -7.29 15.41 1.42
CA GLN A 46 -8.48 15.99 2.04
C GLN A 46 -9.64 16.21 1.06
N ALA A 47 -9.36 16.42 -0.24
CA ALA A 47 -10.40 16.58 -1.25
C ALA A 47 -11.16 15.26 -1.49
N ASP A 48 -10.47 14.11 -1.47
CA ASP A 48 -11.11 12.80 -1.60
C ASP A 48 -12.03 12.51 -0.41
N TYR A 49 -11.56 12.85 0.79
CA TYR A 49 -12.39 12.76 2.01
C TYR A 49 -13.61 13.68 1.93
N ALA A 50 -13.40 14.95 1.59
CA ALA A 50 -14.49 15.92 1.47
C ALA A 50 -15.52 15.50 0.42
N ALA A 51 -15.08 15.03 -0.75
CA ALA A 51 -15.95 14.52 -1.80
C ALA A 51 -16.74 13.28 -1.36
N SER A 52 -16.11 12.38 -0.60
CA SER A 52 -16.79 11.21 -0.01
C SER A 52 -17.86 11.61 1.01
N VAL A 53 -17.59 12.61 1.86
CA VAL A 53 -18.57 13.14 2.82
C VAL A 53 -19.72 13.84 2.10
N GLN A 54 -19.43 14.68 1.10
CA GLN A 54 -20.45 15.34 0.28
C GLN A 54 -21.34 14.33 -0.46
N PHE A 55 -20.74 13.27 -1.00
CA PHE A 55 -21.50 12.15 -1.58
C PHE A 55 -22.45 11.53 -0.54
N LEU A 56 -21.97 11.25 0.66
CA LEU A 56 -22.79 10.67 1.72
C LEU A 56 -23.97 11.58 2.10
N GLN A 57 -23.75 12.89 2.18
CA GLN A 57 -24.82 13.87 2.45
C GLN A 57 -25.92 13.77 1.40
N ASN A 58 -25.56 13.93 0.12
CA ASN A 58 -26.50 13.86 -0.99
C ASN A 58 -27.20 12.50 -1.04
N HIS A 59 -26.45 11.41 -0.83
CA HIS A 59 -27.02 10.07 -0.86
C HIS A 59 -28.09 9.85 0.20
N LEU A 60 -27.88 10.33 1.43
CA LEU A 60 -28.86 10.17 2.51
C LEU A 60 -30.05 11.13 2.36
N ASP A 61 -29.84 12.33 1.83
CA ASP A 61 -30.92 13.30 1.60
C ASP A 61 -31.88 12.84 0.48
N ASP A 62 -31.35 12.21 -0.58
CA ASP A 62 -32.12 11.65 -1.70
C ASP A 62 -32.68 10.24 -1.40
N SER A 63 -32.25 9.60 -0.32
CA SER A 63 -32.66 8.23 0.01
C SER A 63 -34.09 8.16 0.54
N ASP A 64 -34.91 7.27 -0.03
CA ASP A 64 -36.24 6.98 0.48
C ASP A 64 -36.15 6.34 1.87
N PRO A 65 -36.73 6.94 2.93
CA PRO A 65 -36.71 6.40 4.29
C PRO A 65 -37.23 4.96 4.40
N LYS A 66 -38.07 4.50 3.45
CA LYS A 66 -38.60 3.13 3.43
C LYS A 66 -37.66 2.11 2.81
N LYS A 67 -36.74 2.54 1.94
CA LYS A 67 -35.76 1.65 1.27
C LYS A 67 -34.47 1.51 2.08
N GLY A 68 -34.17 2.47 2.95
CA GLY A 68 -32.94 2.48 3.74
C GLY A 68 -31.71 2.76 2.88
N VAL A 69 -30.53 2.54 3.47
CA VAL A 69 -29.23 2.85 2.86
C VAL A 69 -28.91 1.87 1.73
N SER A 70 -28.53 2.39 0.55
CA SER A 70 -28.06 1.56 -0.56
C SER A 70 -26.56 1.25 -0.40
N TRP A 71 -26.24 0.15 0.29
CA TRP A 71 -24.87 -0.29 0.52
C TRP A 71 -24.07 -0.49 -0.77
N MET A 72 -24.69 -1.07 -1.80
CA MET A 72 -24.06 -1.25 -3.11
C MET A 72 -23.64 0.10 -3.73
N THR A 73 -24.48 1.13 -3.60
CA THR A 73 -24.16 2.48 -4.09
C THR A 73 -23.00 3.09 -3.32
N ILE A 74 -22.97 2.94 -2.00
CA ILE A 74 -21.87 3.44 -1.16
C ILE A 74 -20.56 2.72 -1.51
N CYS A 75 -20.56 1.38 -1.59
CA CYS A 75 -19.37 0.60 -1.93
C CYS A 75 -18.83 0.97 -3.32
N TYR A 76 -19.72 1.10 -4.31
CA TYR A 76 -19.33 1.51 -5.65
C TYR A 76 -18.75 2.92 -5.66
N MET A 77 -19.41 3.88 -5.00
CA MET A 77 -18.93 5.25 -4.97
C MET A 77 -17.60 5.39 -4.25
N LEU A 78 -17.40 4.76 -3.09
CA LEU A 78 -16.13 4.83 -2.37
C LEU A 78 -15.02 4.04 -3.08
N GLY A 79 -15.32 2.81 -3.48
CA GLY A 79 -14.35 1.85 -4.00
C GLY A 79 -13.94 2.06 -5.45
N GLU A 80 -14.85 2.51 -6.31
CA GLU A 80 -14.61 2.65 -7.76
C GLU A 80 -14.43 4.12 -8.17
N ILE A 81 -15.17 5.05 -7.53
CA ILE A 81 -15.23 6.45 -7.98
C ILE A 81 -14.34 7.38 -7.14
N GLN A 82 -14.59 7.51 -5.84
CA GLN A 82 -13.92 8.50 -4.97
C GLN A 82 -12.45 8.16 -4.76
N TYR A 83 -12.18 7.00 -4.17
CA TYR A 83 -10.81 6.52 -3.97
C TYR A 83 -10.33 5.68 -5.15
N GLY A 84 -11.22 4.89 -5.76
CA GLY A 84 -10.92 4.02 -6.89
C GLY A 84 -10.37 4.75 -8.11
N GLY A 85 -10.87 5.97 -8.37
CA GLY A 85 -10.38 6.81 -9.48
C GLY A 85 -8.90 7.21 -9.39
N ARG A 86 -8.25 7.03 -8.22
CA ARG A 86 -6.81 7.23 -8.04
C ARG A 86 -5.99 5.96 -8.15
N VAL A 87 -6.62 4.80 -7.99
CA VAL A 87 -5.95 3.51 -7.90
C VAL A 87 -5.78 2.94 -9.30
N THR A 88 -4.54 2.64 -9.67
CA THR A 88 -4.19 2.23 -11.04
C THR A 88 -3.78 0.77 -11.15
N ASP A 89 -3.40 0.13 -10.04
CA ASP A 89 -3.06 -1.29 -9.98
C ASP A 89 -4.30 -2.14 -9.62
N ASP A 90 -4.49 -3.26 -10.33
CA ASP A 90 -5.67 -4.12 -10.18
C ASP A 90 -5.77 -4.77 -8.80
N PHE A 91 -4.63 -5.12 -8.17
CA PHE A 91 -4.62 -5.72 -6.84
C PHE A 91 -4.91 -4.69 -5.76
N ASP A 92 -4.33 -3.49 -5.89
CA ASP A 92 -4.67 -2.36 -5.03
C ASP A 92 -6.16 -1.99 -5.15
N HIS A 93 -6.71 -2.02 -6.37
CA HIS A 93 -8.11 -1.72 -6.61
C HIS A 93 -9.02 -2.77 -5.95
N ARG A 94 -8.67 -4.06 -6.10
CA ARG A 94 -9.37 -5.16 -5.43
C ARG A 94 -9.33 -5.02 -3.90
N LEU A 95 -8.19 -4.61 -3.35
CA LEU A 95 -8.03 -4.38 -1.91
C LEU A 95 -8.95 -3.24 -1.43
N LEU A 96 -8.94 -2.10 -2.12
CA LEU A 96 -9.82 -0.96 -1.79
C LEU A 96 -11.29 -1.38 -1.80
N LYS A 97 -11.71 -2.11 -2.84
CA LYS A 97 -13.07 -2.65 -2.94
C LYS A 97 -13.42 -3.58 -1.78
N THR A 98 -12.47 -4.41 -1.36
CA THR A 98 -12.66 -5.32 -0.22
C THR A 98 -12.92 -4.53 1.06
N TYR A 99 -12.21 -3.43 1.31
CA TYR A 99 -12.51 -2.55 2.46
C TYR A 99 -13.90 -1.94 2.37
N ALA A 100 -14.29 -1.46 1.19
CA ALA A 100 -15.60 -0.88 0.98
C ALA A 100 -16.71 -1.92 1.30
N GLU A 101 -16.59 -3.14 0.78
CA GLU A 101 -17.59 -4.19 0.98
C GLU A 101 -17.62 -4.73 2.43
N GLU A 102 -16.47 -4.90 3.08
CA GLU A 102 -16.40 -5.46 4.44
C GLU A 102 -16.92 -4.49 5.49
N TRP A 103 -16.70 -3.18 5.30
CA TRP A 103 -17.11 -2.16 6.27
C TRP A 103 -18.46 -1.51 5.96
N PHE A 104 -18.84 -1.34 4.69
CA PHE A 104 -20.09 -0.68 4.32
C PHE A 104 -21.16 -1.69 3.93
N ASN A 105 -21.70 -2.35 4.95
CA ASN A 105 -22.84 -3.26 4.83
C ASN A 105 -23.77 -3.10 6.05
N GLU A 106 -24.88 -3.84 6.08
CA GLU A 106 -25.87 -3.76 7.16
C GLU A 106 -25.27 -3.95 8.56
N ARG A 107 -24.18 -4.72 8.69
CA ARG A 107 -23.50 -4.92 9.98
C ARG A 107 -22.94 -3.63 10.54
N LEU A 108 -22.62 -2.63 9.72
CA LEU A 108 -22.11 -1.33 10.17
C LEU A 108 -23.06 -0.65 11.17
N MET A 109 -24.37 -0.89 11.04
CA MET A 109 -25.38 -0.32 11.94
C MET A 109 -25.56 -1.13 13.23
N SER A 110 -24.90 -2.28 13.36
CA SER A 110 -24.94 -3.11 14.56
C SER A 110 -24.08 -2.51 15.67
N THR A 111 -24.54 -2.62 16.92
CA THR A 111 -23.78 -2.23 18.11
C THR A 111 -22.51 -3.08 18.32
N ASP A 112 -22.49 -4.28 17.74
CA ASP A 112 -21.37 -5.22 17.83
C ASP A 112 -20.35 -5.03 16.70
N PHE A 113 -20.56 -4.07 15.80
CA PHE A 113 -19.64 -3.80 14.72
C PHE A 113 -18.31 -3.24 15.23
N ARG A 114 -17.23 -3.81 14.70
CA ARG A 114 -15.87 -3.39 15.00
C ARG A 114 -15.06 -3.43 13.72
N PHE A 115 -14.26 -2.40 13.46
CA PHE A 115 -13.28 -2.41 12.38
C PHE A 115 -12.16 -3.40 12.69
N HIS A 116 -11.68 -3.36 13.93
CA HIS A 116 -10.71 -4.31 14.48
C HIS A 116 -10.71 -4.21 16.00
N GLN A 117 -10.83 -5.32 16.75
CA GLN A 117 -10.69 -5.37 18.23
C GLN A 117 -11.32 -4.19 19.01
N GLU A 118 -10.56 -3.16 19.37
CA GLU A 118 -11.00 -1.99 20.16
C GLU A 118 -11.55 -0.84 19.29
N TYR A 119 -11.32 -0.88 17.97
CA TYR A 119 -11.78 0.12 17.01
C TYR A 119 -13.24 -0.11 16.67
N THR A 120 -14.12 0.45 17.49
CA THR A 120 -15.57 0.47 17.29
C THR A 120 -16.04 1.83 16.82
N ILE A 121 -17.26 1.87 16.27
CA ILE A 121 -17.96 3.12 16.02
C ILE A 121 -18.22 3.80 17.37
N SER A 122 -17.99 5.12 17.43
CA SER A 122 -18.27 5.89 18.63
C SER A 122 -19.77 5.82 18.98
N PRO A 123 -20.14 5.46 20.22
CA PRO A 123 -21.53 5.38 20.65
C PRO A 123 -22.14 6.77 20.93
N PHE A 124 -21.30 7.79 21.05
CA PHE A 124 -21.72 9.16 21.36
C PHE A 124 -22.15 9.91 20.11
N ARG A 125 -23.12 10.83 20.27
CA ARG A 125 -23.56 11.73 19.20
C ARG A 125 -22.94 13.13 19.26
N SER A 126 -22.36 13.52 20.39
CA SER A 126 -21.72 14.83 20.55
C SER A 126 -20.27 14.77 20.07
N GLN A 127 -19.76 15.89 19.56
CA GLN A 127 -18.35 16.02 19.19
C GLN A 127 -17.43 15.65 20.36
N GLU A 128 -17.74 16.11 21.56
CA GLU A 128 -16.92 15.84 22.75
C GLU A 128 -16.91 14.34 23.11
N GLY A 129 -18.04 13.65 22.97
CA GLY A 129 -18.11 12.21 23.18
C GLY A 129 -17.30 11.43 22.12
N HIS A 130 -17.32 11.87 20.86
CA HIS A 130 -16.45 11.30 19.83
C HIS A 130 -14.97 11.48 20.17
N LEU A 131 -14.56 12.66 20.63
CA LEU A 131 -13.18 12.92 21.04
C LEU A 131 -12.77 12.07 22.24
N GLN A 132 -13.67 11.90 23.21
CA GLN A 132 -13.44 11.03 24.36
C GLN A 132 -13.24 9.58 23.92
N HIS A 133 -14.10 9.07 23.02
CA HIS A 133 -13.97 7.71 22.46
C HIS A 133 -12.64 7.52 21.74
N ILE A 134 -12.25 8.45 20.87
CA ILE A 134 -10.95 8.41 20.17
C ILE A 134 -9.80 8.42 21.17
N SER A 135 -9.92 9.17 22.27
CA SER A 135 -8.89 9.22 23.32
C SER A 135 -8.75 7.92 24.12
N THR A 136 -9.72 7.01 24.04
CA THR A 136 -9.61 5.67 24.65
C THR A 136 -8.91 4.65 23.76
N LEU A 137 -8.72 4.95 22.48
CA LEU A 137 -8.04 4.05 21.55
C LEU A 137 -6.53 4.00 21.84
N PRO A 138 -5.85 2.90 21.45
CA PRO A 138 -4.41 2.79 21.62
C PRO A 138 -3.63 3.93 20.95
N LEU A 139 -2.57 4.43 21.61
CA LEU A 139 -1.69 5.46 21.05
C LEU A 139 -0.83 4.93 19.88
N THR A 140 -0.64 3.61 19.81
CA THR A 140 0.13 2.94 18.77
C THR A 140 -0.73 1.90 18.10
N ASP A 141 -1.06 2.13 16.84
CA ASP A 141 -1.91 1.24 16.05
C ASP A 141 -1.13 0.01 15.58
N SER A 142 -1.68 -1.19 15.79
CA SER A 142 -1.16 -2.43 15.20
C SER A 142 -1.44 -2.45 13.69
N PRO A 143 -0.53 -3.00 12.85
CA PRO A 143 -0.80 -3.17 11.42
C PRO A 143 -2.09 -3.94 11.12
N GLN A 144 -2.53 -4.79 12.05
CA GLN A 144 -3.74 -5.60 11.93
C GLN A 144 -5.02 -4.76 11.87
N VAL A 145 -5.01 -3.56 12.46
CA VAL A 145 -6.11 -2.59 12.36
C VAL A 145 -6.35 -2.19 10.91
N PHE A 146 -5.26 -2.11 10.13
CA PHE A 146 -5.28 -1.82 8.71
C PHE A 146 -5.32 -3.10 7.85
N GLY A 147 -5.67 -4.26 8.41
CA GLY A 147 -5.73 -5.53 7.67
C GLY A 147 -4.37 -6.09 7.24
N LEU A 148 -3.27 -5.66 7.87
CA LEU A 148 -1.92 -6.19 7.61
C LEU A 148 -1.51 -7.23 8.66
N HIS A 149 -0.62 -8.15 8.27
CA HIS A 149 0.00 -9.06 9.23
C HIS A 149 0.95 -8.28 10.17
N SER A 150 1.13 -8.75 11.40
CA SER A 150 2.01 -8.11 12.41
C SER A 150 3.44 -7.89 11.92
N ASN A 151 3.95 -8.81 11.09
CA ASN A 151 5.27 -8.69 10.43
C ASN A 151 5.44 -7.42 9.57
N ALA A 152 4.35 -6.78 9.13
CA ALA A 152 4.43 -5.53 8.39
C ALA A 152 5.12 -4.43 9.21
N ASP A 153 4.97 -4.45 10.54
CA ASP A 153 5.66 -3.52 11.43
C ASP A 153 7.18 -3.75 11.41
N ILE A 154 7.62 -5.01 11.38
CA ILE A 154 9.05 -5.36 11.26
C ILE A 154 9.63 -4.77 9.96
N THR A 155 8.93 -4.93 8.84
CA THR A 155 9.36 -4.37 7.55
C THR A 155 9.40 -2.84 7.58
N HIS A 156 8.38 -2.19 8.15
CA HIS A 156 8.33 -0.74 8.29
C HIS A 156 9.49 -0.21 9.16
N GLN A 157 9.78 -0.86 10.28
CA GLN A 157 10.89 -0.51 11.16
C GLN A 157 12.24 -0.68 10.44
N ILE A 158 12.47 -1.79 9.73
CA ILE A 158 13.69 -2.01 8.93
C ILE A 158 13.88 -0.88 7.90
N ASN A 159 12.83 -0.50 7.19
CA ASN A 159 12.91 0.57 6.18
C ASN A 159 13.19 1.93 6.82
N SER A 160 12.54 2.25 7.94
CA SER A 160 12.78 3.49 8.69
C SER A 160 14.22 3.55 9.21
N ILE A 161 14.74 2.43 9.73
CA ILE A 161 16.12 2.30 10.18
C ILE A 161 17.11 2.52 9.03
N LYS A 162 16.85 1.96 7.85
CA LYS A 162 17.68 2.19 6.66
C LYS A 162 17.75 3.67 6.29
N ILE A 163 16.61 4.38 6.27
CA ILE A 163 16.57 5.83 5.99
C ILE A 163 17.41 6.61 7.00
N VAL A 164 17.34 6.25 8.28
CA VAL A 164 18.17 6.87 9.33
C VAL A 164 19.66 6.58 9.10
N PHE A 165 20.03 5.33 8.83
CA PHE A 165 21.42 4.97 8.54
C PHE A 165 21.97 5.68 7.31
N ASP A 166 21.21 5.74 6.22
CA ASP A 166 21.58 6.45 5.00
C ASP A 166 21.76 7.94 5.27
N THR A 167 20.89 8.54 6.09
CA THR A 167 21.01 9.93 6.52
C THR A 167 22.29 10.16 7.32
N ILE A 168 22.62 9.28 8.27
CA ILE A 168 23.86 9.35 9.05
C ILE A 168 25.10 9.25 8.14
N LEU A 169 25.11 8.28 7.22
CA LEU A 169 26.20 8.09 6.27
C LEU A 169 26.38 9.31 5.36
N ASN A 170 25.28 9.97 4.98
CA ASN A 170 25.32 11.17 4.14
C ASN A 170 25.84 12.41 4.89
N ILE A 171 25.64 12.51 6.20
CA ILE A 171 26.12 13.61 7.04
C ILE A 171 27.60 13.40 7.45
N GLN A 172 28.09 12.15 7.46
CA GLN A 172 29.45 11.84 7.86
C GLN A 172 30.48 12.63 7.03
N PRO A 173 31.40 13.39 7.65
CA PRO A 173 32.41 14.14 6.93
C PRO A 173 33.28 13.18 6.13
N LYS A 174 33.42 13.45 4.83
CA LYS A 174 34.31 12.70 3.94
C LYS A 174 35.76 13.14 4.20
N GLU A 175 36.28 12.86 5.38
CA GLU A 175 37.71 13.03 5.64
C GLU A 175 38.49 11.98 4.85
N SER A 176 39.25 12.45 3.86
CA SER A 176 40.25 11.65 3.15
C SER A 176 41.46 11.45 4.06
N ALA A 177 41.46 10.40 4.88
CA ALA A 177 42.68 9.93 5.53
C ALA A 177 43.64 9.42 4.43
N PRO A 178 44.86 9.99 4.27
CA PRO A 178 45.73 9.68 3.14
C PRO A 178 46.56 8.38 3.30
N THR A 179 46.21 7.50 4.23
CA THR A 179 47.07 6.36 4.64
C THR A 179 46.32 5.03 4.78
N GLY A 180 45.27 4.82 3.98
CA GLY A 180 44.56 3.54 3.89
C GLY A 180 44.30 3.12 2.44
N VAL A 181 43.98 1.84 2.25
CA VAL A 181 43.45 1.28 0.99
C VAL A 181 42.30 2.19 0.53
N THR A 182 42.43 2.80 -0.65
CA THR A 182 41.43 3.75 -1.14
C THR A 182 40.12 3.01 -1.40
N ARG A 183 38.98 3.69 -1.23
CA ARG A 183 37.65 3.10 -1.52
C ARG A 183 37.60 2.52 -2.94
N GLU A 184 38.25 3.20 -3.88
CA GLU A 184 38.36 2.78 -5.28
C GLU A 184 39.15 1.48 -5.43
N SER A 185 40.25 1.32 -4.70
CA SER A 185 41.05 0.10 -4.74
C SER A 185 40.31 -1.11 -4.13
N GLU A 186 39.52 -0.89 -3.09
CA GLU A 186 38.67 -1.93 -2.49
C GLU A 186 37.49 -2.30 -3.41
N VAL A 187 36.85 -1.30 -4.03
CA VAL A 187 35.81 -1.53 -5.05
C VAL A 187 36.38 -2.31 -6.24
N GLN A 188 37.57 -1.97 -6.72
CA GLN A 188 38.23 -2.72 -7.79
C GLN A 188 38.61 -4.14 -7.40
N ARG A 189 38.99 -4.36 -6.12
CA ARG A 189 39.28 -5.69 -5.59
C ARG A 189 38.02 -6.55 -5.56
N LEU A 190 36.92 -6.00 -5.04
CA LEU A 190 35.62 -6.67 -5.01
C LEU A 190 35.08 -6.95 -6.41
N ALA A 191 35.19 -6.00 -7.34
CA ALA A 191 34.77 -6.19 -8.72
C ALA A 191 35.56 -7.33 -9.41
N ARG A 192 36.88 -7.40 -9.20
CA ARG A 192 37.71 -8.50 -9.71
C ARG A 192 37.34 -9.84 -9.08
N ASP A 193 37.06 -9.89 -7.79
CA ASP A 193 36.60 -11.10 -7.10
C ASP A 193 35.23 -11.57 -7.63
N MET A 194 34.31 -10.64 -7.90
CA MET A 194 33.01 -10.95 -8.52
C MET A 194 33.20 -11.51 -9.94
N ILE A 195 34.09 -10.95 -10.75
CA ILE A 195 34.41 -11.46 -12.09
C ILE A 195 34.97 -12.88 -12.02
N ASN A 196 35.87 -13.14 -11.08
CA ASN A 196 36.49 -14.47 -10.92
C ASN A 196 35.50 -15.54 -10.41
N LYS A 197 34.42 -15.14 -9.75
CA LYS A 197 33.35 -16.03 -9.27
C LYS A 197 32.26 -16.28 -10.31
N LEU A 198 32.22 -15.50 -11.39
CA LEU A 198 31.29 -15.76 -12.48
C LEU A 198 31.68 -17.06 -13.19
N PRO A 199 30.69 -17.87 -13.62
CA PRO A 199 30.94 -19.01 -14.49
C PRO A 199 31.69 -18.59 -15.76
N GLN A 200 32.42 -19.53 -16.37
CA GLN A 200 33.03 -19.27 -17.67
C GLN A 200 31.94 -18.86 -18.68
N TRP A 201 32.27 -17.85 -19.48
CA TRP A 201 31.41 -17.41 -20.57
C TRP A 201 31.19 -18.56 -21.54
N PHE A 202 29.94 -18.72 -22.01
CA PHE A 202 29.62 -19.73 -23.00
C PHE A 202 30.21 -19.35 -24.36
N THR A 203 30.66 -20.35 -25.12
CA THR A 203 31.18 -20.14 -26.47
C THR A 203 30.01 -20.12 -27.47
N ASP A 204 29.88 -19.06 -28.27
CA ASP A 204 28.81 -18.90 -29.26
C ASP A 204 28.60 -20.11 -30.18
N HIS A 205 29.71 -20.71 -30.60
CA HIS A 205 29.69 -21.86 -31.51
C HIS A 205 29.10 -23.09 -30.83
N GLU A 206 29.51 -23.37 -29.59
CA GLU A 206 29.06 -24.53 -28.81
C GLU A 206 27.57 -24.41 -28.47
N VAL A 207 27.10 -23.21 -28.14
CA VAL A 207 25.68 -22.94 -27.88
C VAL A 207 24.84 -23.09 -29.15
N LYS A 208 25.32 -22.58 -30.31
CA LYS A 208 24.61 -22.71 -31.58
C LYS A 208 24.52 -24.15 -32.06
N GLU A 209 25.59 -24.93 -31.91
CA GLU A 209 25.58 -26.37 -32.22
C GLU A 209 24.66 -27.15 -31.28
N ALA A 210 24.75 -26.91 -29.97
CA ALA A 210 23.87 -27.56 -28.99
C ALA A 210 22.39 -27.25 -29.25
N LEU A 211 22.05 -26.00 -29.59
CA LEU A 211 20.69 -25.60 -29.95
C LEU A 211 20.21 -26.24 -31.26
N GLN A 212 21.09 -26.44 -32.25
CA GLN A 212 20.76 -27.16 -33.48
C GLN A 212 20.46 -28.63 -33.20
N VAL A 213 21.30 -29.30 -32.40
CA VAL A 213 21.13 -30.72 -32.01
C VAL A 213 19.85 -30.92 -31.20
N MET A 214 19.52 -29.98 -30.31
CA MET A 214 18.31 -30.06 -29.47
C MET A 214 17.03 -29.64 -30.20
N GLY A 215 17.11 -29.14 -31.44
CA GLY A 215 15.98 -28.61 -32.19
C GLY A 215 15.75 -27.13 -31.88
N ALA A 216 16.44 -26.27 -32.64
CA ALA A 216 16.52 -24.83 -32.39
C ALA A 216 15.18 -24.06 -32.48
N ILE A 217 14.16 -24.70 -33.05
CA ILE A 217 12.80 -24.16 -33.23
C ILE A 217 11.78 -24.77 -32.26
N LEU A 218 12.21 -25.69 -31.38
CA LEU A 218 11.33 -26.20 -30.34
C LEU A 218 11.02 -25.09 -29.32
N PRO A 219 9.77 -24.98 -28.83
CA PRO A 219 9.36 -23.95 -27.86
C PRO A 219 10.27 -23.87 -26.62
N MET A 220 10.76 -25.02 -26.14
CA MET A 220 11.66 -25.10 -24.98
C MET A 220 13.07 -24.55 -25.22
N ASN A 221 13.50 -24.45 -26.49
CA ASN A 221 14.84 -23.99 -26.87
C ASN A 221 14.84 -22.56 -27.41
N LEU A 222 13.67 -22.04 -27.79
CA LEU A 222 13.50 -20.69 -28.32
C LEU A 222 13.76 -19.62 -27.26
N PHE A 223 13.22 -19.79 -26.05
CA PHE A 223 13.41 -18.84 -24.95
C PHE A 223 14.86 -18.78 -24.47
N PRO A 224 15.55 -19.90 -24.17
CA PRO A 224 16.97 -19.87 -23.85
C PRO A 224 17.81 -19.19 -24.93
N ARG A 225 17.54 -19.48 -26.21
CA ARG A 225 18.24 -18.84 -27.33
C ARG A 225 18.08 -17.32 -27.33
N GLN A 226 16.84 -16.82 -27.26
CA GLN A 226 16.58 -15.37 -27.23
C GLN A 226 17.20 -14.69 -25.99
N TYR A 227 17.18 -15.39 -24.85
CA TYR A 227 17.79 -14.89 -23.63
C TYR A 227 19.32 -14.80 -23.73
N LEU A 228 19.96 -15.83 -24.28
CA LEU A 228 21.41 -15.86 -24.53
C LEU A 228 21.83 -14.77 -25.53
N ASP A 229 21.10 -14.61 -26.63
CA ASP A 229 21.32 -13.54 -27.62
C ASP A 229 21.19 -12.15 -26.97
N THR A 230 20.21 -11.96 -26.07
CA THR A 230 20.01 -10.70 -25.33
C THR A 230 21.12 -10.43 -24.32
N MET A 231 21.54 -11.46 -23.57
CA MET A 231 22.66 -11.35 -22.63
C MET A 231 23.93 -10.94 -23.36
N GLN A 232 24.21 -11.56 -24.50
CA GLN A 232 25.39 -11.28 -25.30
C GLN A 232 25.40 -9.84 -25.84
N SER A 233 24.27 -9.35 -26.37
CA SER A 233 24.15 -7.97 -26.84
C SER A 233 24.33 -6.91 -25.75
N ARG A 234 24.10 -7.26 -24.47
CA ARG A 234 24.22 -6.31 -23.35
C ARG A 234 25.57 -6.35 -22.66
N LEU A 235 26.34 -7.42 -22.86
CA LEU A 235 27.59 -7.68 -22.14
C LEU A 235 28.84 -7.67 -23.04
N GLY A 236 28.68 -7.84 -24.36
CA GLY A 236 29.73 -7.62 -25.37
C GLY A 236 29.73 -6.18 -25.89
#